data_AF-A0A843T9J8-F1
#
_entry.id   AF-A0A843T9J8-F1
#
_cell.length_a   1.000
_cell.length_b   1.000
_cell.length_c   1.000
_cell.angle_alpha   90.00
_cell.angle_beta   90.00
_cell.angle_gamma   90.00
#
_symmetry.space_group_name_H-M   'P 1'
#
loop_
_entity.id
_entity.type
_entity.pdbx_description
1 polymer ?
#
loop_
_entity_poly.entity_id
_entity_poly.type
_entity_poly.pdbx_seq_one_letter_code
_entity_poly.pdbx_strand_id
1 'polypeptide(L)' 'MANPQEKRATVTSAVASCSATDCSHNENRECHAGEIRVEMSGQSAVCGTYDPRRPKARP' A
#
# COMPACT_ATOMS: atom_id res chain seq x y z
N MET A 1 10.01 27.77 23.82
CA MET A 1 8.99 26.81 24.26
C MET A 1 8.44 26.15 23.00
N ALA A 2 9.02 25.03 22.58
CA ALA A 2 8.55 24.28 21.41
C ALA A 2 7.43 23.34 21.87
N ASN A 3 6.28 23.43 21.22
CA ASN A 3 5.07 22.73 21.65
C ASN A 3 5.26 21.20 21.43
N PRO A 4 5.11 20.31 22.43
CA PRO A 4 5.39 18.86 22.30
C PRO A 4 4.37 18.08 21.45
N GLN A 5 3.54 18.76 20.66
CA GLN A 5 2.33 18.20 20.06
C GLN A 5 2.35 18.11 18.54
N GLU A 6 3.51 18.25 17.90
CA GLU A 6 3.72 17.78 16.53
C GLU A 6 3.88 16.25 16.53
N LYS A 7 2.89 15.53 17.09
CA LYS A 7 2.76 14.10 16.85
C LYS A 7 2.44 13.96 15.38
N ARG A 8 3.48 13.82 14.55
CA ARG A 8 3.41 13.28 13.19
C ARG A 8 2.39 12.17 13.27
N ALA A 9 1.21 12.37 12.68
CA ALA A 9 0.20 11.34 12.64
C ALA A 9 0.91 10.19 11.93
N THR A 10 1.29 9.16 12.68
CA THR A 10 1.85 7.96 12.11
C THR A 10 0.70 7.40 11.30
N VAL A 11 0.68 7.72 10.00
CA VAL A 11 -0.17 7.00 9.06
C VAL A 11 0.43 5.62 9.05
N THR A 12 -0.03 4.79 9.97
CA THR A 12 0.34 3.38 10.03
C THR A 12 -0.26 2.78 8.78
N SER A 13 0.55 2.74 7.73
CA SER A 13 0.26 1.98 6.53
C SER A 13 -0.14 0.58 7.00
N ALA A 14 -1.35 0.11 6.64
CA ALA A 14 -1.82 -1.21 7.07
C ALA A 14 -0.88 -2.34 6.60
N VAL A 15 -0.04 -2.04 5.62
CA VAL A 15 1.00 -2.92 5.09
C VAL A 15 2.36 -2.21 5.20
N ALA A 16 3.23 -2.74 6.06
CA ALA A 16 4.57 -2.18 6.28
C ALA A 16 5.56 -2.45 5.14
N SER A 17 5.28 -3.42 4.26
CA SER A 17 6.13 -3.74 3.10
C SER A 17 5.27 -4.28 1.96
N CYS A 18 5.00 -3.43 0.97
CA CYS A 18 4.27 -3.77 -0.25
C CYS A 18 5.26 -3.99 -1.40
N SER A 19 5.33 -5.24 -1.89
CA SER A 19 6.26 -5.64 -2.96
C SER A 19 5.75 -5.32 -4.37
N ALA A 20 4.45 -5.05 -4.53
CA ALA A 20 3.81 -4.74 -5.80
C ALA A 20 4.13 -3.29 -6.22
N THR A 21 5.31 -3.07 -6.79
CA THR A 21 5.83 -1.75 -7.16
C THR A 21 5.02 -1.08 -8.28
N ASP A 22 4.26 -1.85 -9.03
CA ASP A 22 3.33 -1.41 -10.06
C ASP A 22 1.94 -1.06 -9.51
N CYS A 23 1.64 -1.32 -8.23
CA CYS A 23 0.36 -0.98 -7.62
C CYS A 23 0.20 0.55 -7.43
N SER A 24 -0.99 1.09 -7.66
CA SER A 24 -1.30 2.52 -7.52
C SER A 24 -1.29 3.00 -6.07
N HIS A 25 -1.60 2.11 -5.13
CA HIS A 25 -1.55 2.37 -3.70
C HIS A 25 -0.15 2.25 -3.09
N ASN A 26 0.84 1.77 -3.85
CA ASN A 26 2.20 1.58 -3.36
C ASN A 26 3.03 2.86 -3.52
N GLU A 27 3.34 3.48 -2.38
CA GLU A 27 4.26 4.59 -2.26
C GLU A 27 5.43 4.17 -1.38
N ASN A 28 6.66 4.25 -1.89
CA ASN A 28 7.88 3.89 -1.16
C ASN A 28 7.88 2.50 -0.48
N ARG A 29 7.20 1.51 -1.08
CA ARG A 29 7.01 0.15 -0.52
C ARG A 29 6.07 0.10 0.69
N GLU A 30 5.26 1.12 0.88
CA GLU A 30 4.20 1.19 1.87
C GLU A 30 2.84 1.27 1.14
N CYS A 31 1.81 0.58 1.64
CA CYS A 31 0.50 0.58 0.99
C CYS A 31 -0.44 1.62 1.60
N HIS A 32 -0.70 2.71 0.88
CA HIS A 32 -1.53 3.82 1.35
C HIS A 32 -3.02 3.65 0.98
N ALA A 33 -3.47 2.42 0.71
CA ALA A 33 -4.89 2.16 0.52
C ALA A 33 -5.67 2.41 1.83
N GLY A 34 -6.85 3.04 1.72
CA GLY A 34 -7.71 3.31 2.88
C GLY A 34 -8.28 2.04 3.53
N GLU A 35 -8.35 0.94 2.77
CA GLU A 35 -8.73 -0.39 3.24
C GLU A 35 -7.92 -1.45 2.49
N ILE A 36 -7.53 -2.53 3.17
CA ILE A 36 -6.84 -3.68 2.57
C ILE A 36 -7.75 -4.90 2.58
N ARG A 37 -8.11 -5.39 1.39
CA ARG A 37 -8.79 -6.66 1.20
C ARG A 37 -7.77 -7.73 0.88
N VAL A 38 -7.84 -8.85 1.60
CA VAL A 38 -7.06 -10.05 1.32
C VAL A 38 -8.03 -11.11 0.80
N GLU A 39 -7.68 -11.71 -0.33
CA GLU A 39 -8.45 -12.77 -0.96
C GLU A 39 -7.61 -14.04 -1.08
N MET A 40 -8.26 -15.18 -1.25
CA MET A 40 -7.58 -16.45 -1.46
C MET A 40 -7.59 -16.78 -2.95
N SER A 41 -6.41 -16.91 -3.55
CA SER A 41 -6.21 -17.45 -4.89
C SER A 41 -5.61 -18.84 -4.78
N GLY A 42 -6.46 -19.86 -4.77
CA GLY A 42 -6.06 -21.24 -4.51
C GLY A 42 -5.54 -21.41 -3.08
N GLN A 43 -4.28 -21.84 -2.93
CA GLN A 43 -3.61 -22.00 -1.63
C GLN A 43 -2.79 -20.77 -1.22
N SER A 44 -2.90 -19.65 -1.94
CA SER A 44 -2.13 -18.44 -1.68
C SER A 44 -3.04 -17.26 -1.34
N ALA A 45 -2.65 -16.46 -0.34
CA ALA A 45 -3.30 -15.19 -0.05
C ALA A 45 -2.79 -14.11 -1.02
N VAL A 46 -3.72 -13.36 -1.60
CA VAL A 46 -3.44 -12.27 -2.55
C VAL A 46 -4.06 -10.97 -2.05
N CYS A 47 -3.45 -9.84 -2.41
CA CYS A 47 -4.02 -8.52 -2.14
C CYS A 47 -5.16 -8.25 -3.13
N GLY A 48 -6.41 -8.32 -2.66
CA GLY A 48 -7.60 -7.97 -3.46
C GLY A 48 -7.76 -6.47 -3.70
N THR A 49 -7.05 -5.62 -2.94
CA THR A 49 -6.95 -4.17 -3.19
C THR A 49 -5.89 -3.82 -4.23
N TYR A 50 -5.19 -4.79 -4.81
CA TYR A 50 -4.18 -4.50 -5.83
C TYR A 50 -4.83 -3.81 -7.05
N ASP A 51 -4.32 -2.63 -7.39
CA ASP A 51 -4.72 -1.87 -8.56
C ASP A 51 -3.48 -1.52 -9.39
N PRO A 52 -3.30 -2.08 -10.60
CA PRO A 52 -2.13 -1.80 -11.41
C PRO A 52 -2.14 -0.35 -11.90
N ARG A 53 -1.08 0.42 -11.60
CA ARG A 53 -0.76 1.63 -12.35
C ARG A 53 -0.59 1.20 -13.79
N ARG A 54 -1.50 1.63 -14.67
CA ARG A 54 -1.44 1.30 -16.11
C ARG A 54 0.02 1.33 -16.57
N PRO A 55 0.63 0.19 -16.92
CA PRO A 55 1.92 0.25 -17.54
C PRO A 55 1.72 1.01 -18.85
N LYS A 56 2.60 1.97 -19.16
CA LYS A 56 2.79 2.31 -20.57
C LYS A 56 3.02 0.98 -21.26
N ALA A 57 2.13 0.60 -22.19
CA ALA A 57 2.20 -0.69 -22.88
C ALA A 57 3.67 -0.92 -23.26
N ARG A 58 4.27 -1.95 -22.67
CA ARG A 58 5.61 -2.38 -23.06
C ARG A 58 5.46 -2.84 -24.52
N PRO A 59 6.14 -2.19 -25.49
CA PRO A 59 6.02 -2.53 -26.90
C PRO A 59 6.54 -3.95 -27.17
#